data_AF-A0A2V7B6U4-F1
#
_entry.id   AF-A0A2V7B6U4-F1
#
_cell.length_a   1.000
_cell.length_b   1.000
_cell.length_c   1.000
_cell.angle_alpha   90.00
_cell.angle_beta   90.00
_cell.angle_gamma   90.00
#
_symmetry.space_group_name_H-M   'P 1'
#
loop_
_entity.id
_entity.type
_entity.pdbx_description
1 polymer ?
#
loop_
_entity_poly.entity_id
_entity_poly.type
_entity_poly.pdbx_seq_one_letter_code
_entity_poly.pdbx_strand_id
1 'polypeptide(L)'
;MSVTPVAPRPGVLPYQSLRAAADAGWITATAPIDDKQFQPASLDLRLGPVAYQLRASFLPYRETVQARLDATEAGDSELVIDRISLESGATLQRGSVYLVPLLERLALPPSVRGRCNPKSTTGRLDVFTRVITDATPRFDEVAAGYRGALYLEVSPQSFPVRVQAGHSLNQLRLVSGASLLSDAELVELYRTGPLLYDDDDRPVPIERATFNEGLCMGIDLSGRKTGGIIGFRAHPNPPAVDLSRVDHYDAGEFWEPIKRPGRDSYILEANRFYILVSKERIRVPPGFAAEMVVYDAGAGEIRTHYAGFFDPGFGYGDGGVLGTKVVMEVRAREVPFLVYDGQISFKVLFERLADRPGRLYGVGLGSSYQNQTLTLSKQFRRG
;
A
#
# COMPACT_ATOMS: atom_id res chain seq x y z
N MET A 1 4.27 39.27 -10.23
CA MET A 1 5.57 38.66 -9.89
C MET A 1 5.32 37.17 -9.71
N SER A 2 5.79 36.31 -10.62
CA SER A 2 5.67 34.86 -10.44
C SER A 2 6.63 34.46 -9.32
N VAL A 3 6.09 34.05 -8.17
CA VAL A 3 6.89 33.42 -7.13
C VAL A 3 7.35 32.10 -7.71
N THR A 4 8.61 32.03 -8.16
CA THR A 4 9.23 30.76 -8.53
C THR A 4 9.22 29.90 -7.28
N PRO A 5 8.49 28.76 -7.26
CA PRO A 5 8.43 27.95 -6.05
C PRO A 5 9.85 27.46 -5.75
N VAL A 6 10.32 27.71 -4.53
CA VAL A 6 11.60 27.19 -4.04
C VAL A 6 11.55 25.67 -4.20
N ALA A 7 12.54 25.11 -4.90
CA ALA A 7 12.62 23.67 -5.10
C ALA A 7 12.62 22.97 -3.72
N PRO A 8 11.78 21.94 -3.51
CA PRO A 8 11.72 21.25 -2.23
C PRO A 8 13.09 20.63 -1.91
N ARG A 9 13.42 20.55 -0.62
CA ARG A 9 14.62 19.84 -0.15
C ARG A 9 14.57 18.37 -0.60
N PRO A 10 15.72 17.70 -0.80
CA PRO A 10 15.73 16.28 -1.11
C PRO A 10 15.05 15.45 -0.02
N GLY A 11 14.20 14.51 -0.42
CA GLY A 11 13.45 13.61 0.45
C GLY A 11 12.00 13.44 0.02
N VAL A 12 11.28 12.61 0.77
CA VAL A 12 9.83 12.43 0.67
C VAL A 12 9.13 13.68 1.20
N LEU A 13 8.12 14.18 0.47
CA LEU A 13 7.36 15.34 0.89
C LEU A 13 6.41 14.96 2.05
N PRO A 14 6.57 15.55 3.25
CA PRO A 14 5.65 15.31 4.36
C PRO A 14 4.34 16.07 4.16
N TYR A 15 3.37 15.77 5.02
CA TYR A 15 2.03 16.34 5.08
C TYR A 15 1.95 17.85 4.72
N GLN A 16 2.72 18.70 5.40
CA GLN A 16 2.66 20.16 5.17
C GLN A 16 3.17 20.56 3.78
N SER A 17 4.16 19.84 3.24
CA SER A 17 4.69 20.06 1.90
C SER A 17 3.74 19.54 0.83
N LEU A 18 3.02 18.44 1.09
CA LEU A 18 1.96 17.94 0.21
C LEU A 18 0.78 18.94 0.14
N ARG A 19 0.38 19.55 1.27
CA ARG A 19 -0.62 20.62 1.25
C ARG A 19 -0.15 21.83 0.47
N ALA A 20 1.07 22.31 0.72
CA ALA A 20 1.65 23.41 -0.05
C ALA A 20 1.76 23.07 -1.56
N ALA A 21 2.04 21.82 -1.91
CA ALA A 21 2.05 21.35 -3.31
C ALA A 21 0.65 21.40 -3.94
N ALA A 22 -0.40 21.02 -3.20
CA ALA A 22 -1.78 21.17 -3.66
C ALA A 22 -2.17 22.65 -3.82
N ASP A 23 -1.84 23.51 -2.86
CA ASP A 23 -2.08 24.96 -2.92
C ASP A 23 -1.35 25.62 -4.10
N ALA A 24 -0.15 25.13 -4.43
CA ALA A 24 0.64 25.55 -5.58
C ALA A 24 0.17 24.96 -6.92
N GLY A 25 -0.91 24.17 -6.92
CA GLY A 25 -1.50 23.56 -8.11
C GLY A 25 -0.72 22.37 -8.69
N TRP A 26 0.22 21.78 -7.94
CA TRP A 26 0.94 20.57 -8.39
C TRP A 26 0.04 19.34 -8.35
N ILE A 27 -0.94 19.35 -7.45
CA ILE A 27 -1.99 18.34 -7.32
C ILE A 27 -3.32 19.08 -7.39
N THR A 28 -4.13 18.72 -8.38
CA THR A 28 -5.46 19.32 -8.58
C THR A 28 -6.49 18.20 -8.68
N ALA A 29 -7.76 18.49 -8.41
CA ALA A 29 -8.82 17.52 -8.58
C ALA A 29 -10.12 18.21 -9.01
N THR A 30 -11.00 17.45 -9.66
CA THR A 30 -12.33 17.95 -10.08
C THR A 30 -13.25 18.26 -8.90
N ALA A 31 -13.03 17.63 -7.75
CA ALA A 31 -13.63 17.96 -6.47
C ALA A 31 -12.55 18.38 -5.47
N PRO A 32 -12.82 19.30 -4.52
CA PRO A 32 -11.85 19.74 -3.52
C PRO A 32 -11.15 18.57 -2.83
N ILE A 33 -9.84 18.71 -2.63
CA ILE A 33 -9.04 17.71 -1.90
C ILE A 33 -9.29 17.94 -0.41
N ASP A 34 -9.87 16.94 0.26
CA ASP A 34 -10.22 16.98 1.68
C ASP A 34 -8.96 16.82 2.55
N ASP A 35 -8.88 17.50 3.70
CA ASP A 35 -7.74 17.40 4.61
C ASP A 35 -7.47 15.95 5.06
N LYS A 36 -8.52 15.12 5.16
CA LYS A 36 -8.38 13.70 5.54
C LYS A 36 -7.67 12.84 4.50
N GLN A 37 -7.56 13.30 3.25
CA GLN A 37 -6.82 12.58 2.21
C GLN A 37 -5.31 12.64 2.46
N PHE A 38 -4.83 13.74 3.05
CA PHE A 38 -3.42 13.94 3.34
C PHE A 38 -2.98 13.11 4.55
N GLN A 39 -2.20 12.09 4.30
CA GLN A 39 -1.50 11.29 5.31
C GLN A 39 -0.19 11.98 5.70
N PRO A 40 0.50 11.54 6.77
CA PRO A 40 1.78 12.09 7.18
C PRO A 40 2.84 12.19 6.07
N ALA A 41 2.91 11.24 5.13
CA ALA A 41 3.84 11.26 4.00
C ALA A 41 3.26 10.68 2.68
N SER A 42 1.93 10.76 2.50
CA SER A 42 1.25 10.38 1.25
C SER A 42 -0.09 11.11 1.11
N LEU A 43 -0.71 11.00 -0.06
CA LEU A 43 -2.05 11.51 -0.37
C LEU A 43 -2.93 10.38 -0.91
N ASP A 44 -4.09 10.16 -0.30
CA ASP A 44 -5.09 9.24 -0.82
C ASP A 44 -5.68 9.72 -2.16
N LEU A 45 -5.66 8.84 -3.17
CA LEU A 45 -6.20 9.07 -4.51
C LEU A 45 -7.64 8.55 -4.59
N ARG A 46 -8.52 9.28 -5.26
CA ARG A 46 -9.97 9.01 -5.29
C ARG A 46 -10.43 8.53 -6.67
N LEU A 47 -11.25 7.50 -6.68
CA LEU A 47 -11.91 6.99 -7.90
C LEU A 47 -12.78 8.09 -8.54
N GLY A 48 -12.70 8.23 -9.86
CA GLY A 48 -13.64 9.01 -10.65
C GLY A 48 -15.01 8.32 -10.81
N PRO A 49 -15.93 8.93 -11.59
CA PRO A 49 -17.30 8.46 -11.71
C PRO A 49 -17.50 7.28 -12.68
N VAL A 50 -16.47 6.87 -13.41
CA VAL A 50 -16.59 5.82 -14.45
C VAL A 50 -15.47 4.79 -14.29
N ALA A 51 -15.84 3.51 -14.35
CA ALA A 51 -14.91 2.40 -14.51
C ALA A 51 -15.04 1.81 -15.92
N TYR A 52 -13.91 1.60 -16.59
CA TYR A 52 -13.82 0.88 -17.85
C TYR A 52 -13.47 -0.56 -17.55
N GLN A 53 -14.36 -1.51 -17.82
CA GLN A 53 -14.01 -2.93 -17.75
C GLN A 53 -13.14 -3.27 -18.95
N LEU A 54 -11.95 -3.82 -18.70
CA LEU A 54 -10.95 -4.07 -19.72
C LEU A 54 -10.82 -5.56 -20.03
N ARG A 55 -10.46 -5.86 -21.28
CA ARG A 55 -10.04 -7.21 -21.72
C ARG A 55 -8.69 -7.61 -21.15
N ALA A 56 -7.80 -6.66 -20.93
CA ALA A 56 -6.45 -6.89 -20.41
C ALA A 56 -5.89 -5.65 -19.70
N SER A 57 -4.96 -5.88 -18.77
CA SER A 57 -4.08 -4.82 -18.22
C SER A 57 -3.12 -4.32 -19.30
N PHE A 58 -2.69 -3.05 -19.22
CA PHE A 58 -1.76 -2.47 -20.19
C PHE A 58 -0.91 -1.34 -19.59
N LEU A 59 0.20 -1.02 -20.27
CA LEU A 59 0.90 0.26 -20.17
C LEU A 59 0.74 0.98 -21.50
N PRO A 60 0.51 2.31 -21.54
CA PRO A 60 0.14 3.02 -22.76
C PRO A 60 1.28 3.13 -23.77
N TYR A 61 2.52 2.83 -23.36
CA TYR A 61 3.75 2.85 -24.17
C TYR A 61 3.98 4.17 -24.90
N ARG A 62 3.50 4.30 -26.15
CA ARG A 62 3.66 5.50 -27.00
C ARG A 62 2.40 6.37 -27.07
N GLU A 63 1.26 5.82 -26.68
CA GLU A 63 -0.03 6.53 -26.69
C GLU A 63 -0.30 7.14 -25.31
N THR A 64 -1.38 7.92 -25.20
CA THR A 64 -1.94 8.29 -23.90
C THR A 64 -2.85 7.16 -23.40
N VAL A 65 -3.08 7.11 -22.09
CA VAL A 65 -4.05 6.18 -21.52
C VAL A 65 -5.43 6.42 -22.12
N GLN A 66 -5.83 7.68 -22.30
CA GLN A 66 -7.12 8.03 -22.90
C GLN A 66 -7.24 7.51 -24.33
N ALA A 67 -6.21 7.68 -25.16
CA ALA A 67 -6.22 7.18 -26.54
C ALA A 67 -6.39 5.65 -26.60
N ARG A 68 -5.86 4.90 -25.61
CA ARG A 68 -6.08 3.44 -25.50
C ARG A 68 -7.50 3.06 -25.10
N LEU A 69 -8.25 3.97 -24.48
CA LEU A 69 -9.65 3.74 -24.07
C LEU A 69 -10.64 4.14 -25.16
N ASP A 70 -10.26 5.07 -26.04
CA ASP A 70 -11.14 5.57 -27.09
C ASP A 70 -11.52 4.46 -28.07
N ALA A 71 -12.75 4.54 -28.59
CA ALA A 71 -13.22 3.63 -29.63
C ALA A 71 -12.50 3.93 -30.95
N THR A 72 -12.25 2.89 -31.75
CA THR A 72 -11.76 3.07 -33.11
C THR A 72 -12.81 3.76 -33.99
N GLU A 73 -12.44 4.21 -35.18
CA GLU A 73 -13.39 4.79 -36.16
C GLU A 73 -14.57 3.85 -36.49
N ALA A 74 -14.41 2.54 -36.27
CA ALA A 74 -15.44 1.52 -36.44
C ALA A 74 -16.41 1.41 -35.25
N GLY A 75 -16.24 2.20 -34.18
CA GLY A 75 -17.11 2.24 -33.00
C GLY A 75 -16.75 1.24 -31.89
N ASP A 76 -15.85 0.30 -32.15
CA ASP A 76 -15.40 -0.70 -31.17
C ASP A 76 -14.07 -0.30 -30.51
N SER A 77 -13.93 -0.54 -29.21
CA SER A 77 -12.65 -0.46 -28.49
C SER A 77 -11.99 -1.83 -28.45
N GLU A 78 -10.70 -1.90 -28.82
CA GLU A 78 -9.92 -3.14 -28.72
C GLU A 78 -9.83 -3.64 -27.26
N LEU A 79 -9.81 -2.70 -26.30
CA LEU A 79 -9.53 -2.94 -24.89
C LEU A 79 -10.75 -2.87 -23.99
N VAL A 80 -11.69 -1.95 -24.24
CA VAL A 80 -12.84 -1.71 -23.36
C VAL A 80 -13.98 -2.67 -23.69
N ILE A 81 -14.38 -3.49 -22.70
CA ILE A 81 -15.55 -4.38 -22.77
C ILE A 81 -16.83 -3.61 -22.44
N ASP A 82 -16.80 -2.86 -21.34
CA ASP A 82 -17.97 -2.17 -20.80
C ASP A 82 -17.57 -0.90 -20.03
N ARG A 83 -18.53 -0.01 -19.83
CA ARG A 83 -18.40 1.23 -19.06
C ARG A 83 -19.43 1.25 -17.93
N ILE A 84 -18.93 1.26 -16.71
CA ILE A 84 -19.74 1.13 -15.50
C ILE A 84 -19.72 2.47 -14.77
N SER A 85 -20.90 3.00 -14.44
CA SER A 85 -21.02 4.18 -13.58
C SER A 85 -20.70 3.81 -12.13
N LEU A 86 -19.90 4.66 -11.47
CA LEU A 86 -19.57 4.56 -10.05
C LEU A 86 -20.30 5.59 -9.20
N GLU A 87 -21.19 6.42 -9.77
CA GLU A 87 -21.86 7.51 -9.05
C GLU A 87 -22.74 7.00 -7.89
N SER A 88 -23.53 5.96 -8.13
CA SER A 88 -24.34 5.26 -7.11
C SER A 88 -23.66 4.02 -6.54
N GLY A 89 -22.39 3.80 -6.92
CA GLY A 89 -21.59 2.62 -6.63
C GLY A 89 -21.91 1.39 -7.48
N ALA A 90 -20.89 0.59 -7.76
CA ALA A 90 -20.95 -0.63 -8.55
C ALA A 90 -20.06 -1.73 -7.96
N THR A 91 -20.39 -2.99 -8.24
CA THR A 91 -19.61 -4.15 -7.81
C THR A 91 -18.62 -4.54 -8.90
N LEU A 92 -17.32 -4.43 -8.58
CA LEU A 92 -16.24 -4.94 -9.40
C LEU A 92 -16.05 -6.43 -9.10
N GLN A 93 -16.10 -7.25 -10.15
CA GLN A 93 -16.11 -8.70 -10.03
C GLN A 93 -14.70 -9.27 -9.91
N ARG A 94 -14.61 -10.40 -9.19
CA ARG A 94 -13.39 -11.17 -9.05
C ARG A 94 -12.84 -11.59 -10.42
N GLY A 95 -11.53 -11.44 -10.62
CA GLY A 95 -10.84 -11.87 -11.84
C GLY A 95 -11.06 -10.96 -13.06
N SER A 96 -11.83 -9.88 -12.92
CA SER A 96 -11.96 -8.84 -13.95
C SER A 96 -10.96 -7.72 -13.72
N VAL A 97 -10.62 -6.99 -14.79
CA VAL A 97 -9.74 -5.82 -14.73
C VAL A 97 -10.57 -4.59 -15.08
N TYR A 98 -10.45 -3.55 -14.25
CA TYR A 98 -11.12 -2.29 -14.46
C TYR A 98 -10.09 -1.16 -14.45
N LEU A 99 -10.25 -0.16 -15.30
CA LEU A 99 -9.49 1.07 -15.23
C LEU A 99 -10.40 2.22 -14.85
N VAL A 100 -10.02 2.97 -13.82
CA VAL A 100 -10.81 4.09 -13.29
C VAL A 100 -9.95 5.35 -13.38
N PRO A 101 -10.33 6.36 -14.19
CA PRO A 101 -9.71 7.68 -14.11
C PRO A 101 -9.88 8.22 -12.69
N LEU A 102 -8.80 8.70 -12.08
CA LEU A 102 -8.83 9.28 -10.73
C LEU A 102 -9.31 10.72 -10.78
N LEU A 103 -9.84 11.22 -9.66
CA LEU A 103 -10.23 12.63 -9.54
C LEU A 103 -9.01 13.54 -9.57
N GLU A 104 -7.90 13.10 -9.00
CA GLU A 104 -6.64 13.84 -8.92
C GLU A 104 -5.86 13.84 -10.25
N ARG A 105 -5.24 14.98 -10.55
CA ARG A 105 -4.34 15.23 -11.67
C ARG A 105 -3.07 15.91 -11.16
N LEU A 106 -1.97 15.71 -11.87
CA LEU A 106 -0.67 16.23 -11.47
C LEU A 106 -0.13 17.27 -12.45
N ALA A 107 0.61 18.23 -11.91
CA ALA A 107 1.40 19.22 -12.64
C ALA A 107 2.74 19.45 -11.92
N LEU A 108 3.58 18.42 -11.87
CA LEU A 108 4.77 18.40 -11.02
C LEU A 108 5.90 19.31 -11.55
N PRO A 109 6.72 19.90 -10.66
CA PRO A 109 8.00 20.48 -11.03
C PRO A 109 9.00 19.42 -11.56
N PRO A 110 10.00 19.82 -12.37
CA PRO A 110 10.97 18.88 -12.94
C PRO A 110 11.77 18.05 -11.94
N SER A 111 11.94 18.54 -10.70
CA SER A 111 12.68 17.85 -9.63
C SER A 111 11.84 16.93 -8.76
N VAL A 112 10.53 16.84 -9.02
CA VAL A 112 9.57 16.08 -8.19
C VAL A 112 9.00 14.94 -9.01
N ARG A 113 9.11 13.73 -8.46
CA ARG A 113 8.51 12.50 -8.98
C ARG A 113 7.49 11.96 -7.99
N GLY A 114 6.76 10.92 -8.37
CA GLY A 114 5.81 10.24 -7.48
C GLY A 114 5.96 8.73 -7.48
N ARG A 115 5.50 8.10 -6.40
CA ARG A 115 5.30 6.66 -6.29
C ARG A 115 3.92 6.39 -5.70
N CYS A 116 3.26 5.35 -6.16
CA CYS A 116 1.94 4.97 -5.73
C CYS A 116 1.97 3.61 -5.05
N ASN A 117 1.07 3.37 -4.10
CA ASN A 117 0.90 2.05 -3.51
C ASN A 117 -0.57 1.84 -3.09
N PRO A 118 -1.06 0.60 -3.08
CA PRO A 118 -2.37 0.31 -2.51
C PRO A 118 -2.42 0.78 -1.05
N LYS A 119 -3.61 1.18 -0.61
CA LYS A 119 -3.87 1.37 0.82
C LYS A 119 -3.90 0.02 1.51
N SER A 120 -3.54 0.01 2.79
CA SER A 120 -3.48 -1.21 3.60
C SER A 120 -4.84 -1.94 3.68
N THR A 121 -5.95 -1.19 3.71
CA THR A 121 -7.33 -1.70 3.57
C THR A 121 -7.56 -2.43 2.24
N THR A 122 -7.03 -1.90 1.15
CA THR A 122 -7.16 -2.48 -0.20
C THR A 122 -6.42 -3.80 -0.31
N GLY A 123 -5.19 -3.86 0.23
CA GLY A 123 -4.40 -5.08 0.30
C GLY A 123 -5.12 -6.19 1.08
N ARG A 124 -5.66 -5.87 2.27
CA ARG A 124 -6.40 -6.83 3.10
C ARG A 124 -7.68 -7.38 2.46
N LEU A 125 -8.19 -6.75 1.40
CA LEU A 125 -9.31 -7.25 0.59
C LEU A 125 -8.84 -7.93 -0.70
N ASP A 126 -7.55 -8.24 -0.82
CA ASP A 126 -6.94 -8.86 -1.99
C ASP A 126 -7.36 -8.17 -3.31
N VAL A 127 -7.40 -6.83 -3.29
CA VAL A 127 -7.71 -6.02 -4.46
C VAL A 127 -6.40 -5.55 -5.06
N PHE A 128 -6.07 -6.07 -6.24
CA PHE A 128 -4.92 -5.61 -6.99
C PHE A 128 -5.20 -4.23 -7.56
N THR A 129 -4.26 -3.31 -7.34
CA THR A 129 -4.36 -1.97 -7.92
C THR A 129 -3.01 -1.52 -8.45
N ARG A 130 -3.02 -0.83 -9.59
CA ARG A 130 -1.84 -0.19 -10.19
C ARG A 130 -2.20 1.18 -10.73
N VAL A 131 -1.43 2.20 -10.36
CA VAL A 131 -1.56 3.52 -10.99
C VAL A 131 -0.83 3.51 -12.32
N ILE A 132 -1.49 4.07 -13.34
CA ILE A 132 -0.97 4.25 -14.69
C ILE A 132 -0.95 5.75 -14.98
N THR A 133 0.15 6.20 -15.59
CA THR A 133 0.32 7.55 -16.11
C THR A 133 0.78 7.52 -17.56
N ASP A 134 0.51 8.59 -18.28
CA ASP A 134 1.00 8.74 -19.65
C ASP A 134 2.54 8.70 -19.70
N ALA A 135 3.08 8.13 -20.78
CA ALA A 135 4.52 8.11 -21.08
C ALA A 135 5.44 7.57 -19.97
N THR A 136 4.90 6.74 -19.05
CA THR A 136 5.68 6.10 -17.98
C THR A 136 5.69 4.58 -18.20
N PRO A 137 6.86 3.94 -18.40
CA PRO A 137 6.94 2.53 -18.78
C PRO A 137 6.81 1.58 -17.58
N ARG A 138 6.25 2.06 -16.46
CA ARG A 138 6.12 1.32 -15.21
C ARG A 138 4.83 1.72 -14.51
N PHE A 139 4.16 0.72 -13.93
CA PHE A 139 3.06 0.96 -13.01
C PHE A 139 3.57 1.61 -11.72
N ASP A 140 2.69 2.35 -11.05
CA ASP A 140 2.90 2.96 -9.74
C ASP A 140 4.09 3.94 -9.65
N GLU A 141 4.75 4.24 -10.75
CA GLU A 141 5.75 5.30 -10.84
C GLU A 141 5.12 6.51 -11.56
N VAL A 142 5.43 7.70 -11.07
CA VAL A 142 5.09 8.96 -11.74
C VAL A 142 6.41 9.66 -12.08
N ALA A 143 6.64 9.91 -13.36
CA ALA A 143 7.87 10.51 -13.85
C ALA A 143 8.12 11.90 -13.22
N ALA A 144 9.40 12.29 -13.13
CA ALA A 144 9.75 13.62 -12.65
C ALA A 144 9.19 14.70 -13.59
N GLY A 145 8.53 15.72 -13.06
CA GLY A 145 7.88 16.76 -13.86
C GLY A 145 6.62 16.34 -14.60
N TYR A 146 6.04 15.18 -14.26
CA TYR A 146 4.82 14.67 -14.90
C TYR A 146 3.66 15.67 -14.84
N ARG A 147 2.96 15.82 -15.98
CA ARG A 147 1.76 16.65 -16.14
C ARG A 147 0.68 15.82 -16.80
N GLY A 148 -0.41 15.54 -16.09
CA GLY A 148 -1.47 14.72 -16.67
C GLY A 148 -2.43 14.12 -15.65
N ALA A 149 -3.31 13.27 -16.16
CA ALA A 149 -4.28 12.52 -15.37
C ALA A 149 -3.64 11.27 -14.74
N LEU A 150 -4.23 10.78 -13.67
CA LEU A 150 -3.88 9.50 -13.08
C LEU A 150 -5.02 8.51 -13.33
N TYR A 151 -4.68 7.25 -13.57
CA TYR A 151 -5.65 6.19 -13.76
C TYR A 151 -5.31 5.04 -12.82
N LEU A 152 -6.33 4.46 -12.19
CA LEU A 152 -6.15 3.32 -11.30
C LEU A 152 -6.71 2.07 -11.97
N GLU A 153 -5.83 1.13 -12.28
CA GLU A 153 -6.24 -0.23 -12.55
C GLU A 153 -6.68 -0.89 -11.25
N VAL A 154 -7.81 -1.59 -11.26
CA VAL A 154 -8.40 -2.28 -10.12
C VAL A 154 -8.81 -3.68 -10.57
N SER A 155 -8.31 -4.71 -9.90
CA SER A 155 -8.65 -6.10 -10.17
C SER A 155 -8.83 -6.89 -8.87
N PRO A 156 -10.07 -7.12 -8.41
CA PRO A 156 -10.35 -7.91 -7.22
C PRO A 156 -9.96 -9.38 -7.41
N GLN A 157 -9.21 -9.97 -6.48
CA GLN A 157 -8.65 -11.32 -6.63
C GLN A 157 -9.34 -12.38 -5.77
N SER A 158 -9.72 -12.04 -4.53
CA SER A 158 -10.46 -12.95 -3.64
C SER A 158 -11.93 -12.56 -3.45
N PHE A 159 -12.20 -11.26 -3.26
CA PHE A 159 -13.54 -10.75 -2.95
C PHE A 159 -14.05 -9.90 -4.09
N PRO A 160 -15.30 -10.07 -4.57
CA PRO A 160 -15.96 -8.99 -5.29
C PRO A 160 -16.05 -7.76 -4.39
N VAL A 161 -15.85 -6.57 -4.93
CA VAL A 161 -15.86 -5.33 -4.13
C VAL A 161 -16.80 -4.30 -4.70
N ARG A 162 -17.66 -3.74 -3.85
CA ARG A 162 -18.51 -2.61 -4.21
C ARG A 162 -17.78 -1.30 -3.92
N VAL A 163 -17.58 -0.50 -4.97
CA VAL A 163 -16.88 0.79 -4.93
C VAL A 163 -17.78 1.89 -5.48
N GLN A 164 -17.50 3.13 -5.12
CA GLN A 164 -18.18 4.32 -5.63
C GLN A 164 -17.16 5.43 -5.89
N ALA A 165 -17.57 6.43 -6.69
CA ALA A 165 -16.77 7.62 -6.91
C ALA A 165 -16.35 8.27 -5.58
N GLY A 166 -15.12 8.75 -5.49
CA GLY A 166 -14.56 9.31 -4.26
C GLY A 166 -13.92 8.29 -3.30
N HIS A 167 -14.15 6.97 -3.46
CA HIS A 167 -13.41 5.98 -2.68
C HIS A 167 -11.92 6.02 -2.98
N SER A 168 -11.11 5.74 -1.95
CA SER A 168 -9.65 5.66 -2.08
C SER A 168 -9.16 4.25 -1.85
N LEU A 169 -8.53 3.69 -2.89
CA LEU A 169 -7.93 2.36 -2.85
C LEU A 169 -6.39 2.43 -2.93
N ASN A 170 -5.85 3.56 -3.35
CA ASN A 170 -4.43 3.78 -3.60
C ASN A 170 -4.02 5.17 -3.09
N GLN A 171 -2.72 5.40 -2.96
CA GLN A 171 -2.15 6.61 -2.37
C GLN A 171 -0.84 6.97 -3.08
N LEU A 172 -0.61 8.28 -3.24
CA LEU A 172 0.55 8.88 -3.89
C LEU A 172 1.53 9.41 -2.84
N ARG A 173 2.82 9.11 -3.00
CA ARG A 173 3.94 9.73 -2.30
C ARG A 173 4.76 10.55 -3.28
N LEU A 174 4.95 11.83 -3.00
CA LEU A 174 5.82 12.69 -3.80
C LEU A 174 7.23 12.74 -3.20
N VAL A 175 8.23 12.73 -4.07
CA VAL A 175 9.64 12.70 -3.68
C VAL A 175 10.43 13.70 -4.52
N SER A 176 11.30 14.46 -3.87
CA SER A 176 12.30 15.29 -4.55
C SER A 176 13.70 14.76 -4.30
N GLY A 177 14.55 14.74 -5.32
CA GLY A 177 15.94 14.28 -5.17
C GLY A 177 16.07 12.84 -4.63
N ALA A 178 17.19 12.55 -3.96
CA ALA A 178 17.45 11.28 -3.30
C ALA A 178 16.76 11.22 -1.92
N SER A 179 16.19 10.06 -1.60
CA SER A 179 15.43 9.82 -0.37
C SER A 179 15.82 8.51 0.31
N LEU A 180 16.04 7.46 -0.47
CA LEU A 180 16.32 6.11 -0.02
C LEU A 180 17.63 6.03 0.78
N LEU A 181 17.60 5.34 1.92
CA LEU A 181 18.79 5.01 2.70
C LEU A 181 19.48 3.77 2.11
N SER A 182 20.80 3.83 2.03
CA SER A 182 21.66 2.67 1.87
C SER A 182 21.68 1.80 3.13
N ASP A 183 22.13 0.55 3.02
CA ASP A 183 22.28 -0.35 4.18
C ASP A 183 23.24 0.22 5.24
N ALA A 184 24.30 0.91 4.82
CA ALA A 184 25.22 1.57 5.75
C ALA A 184 24.52 2.67 6.58
N GLU A 185 23.66 3.47 5.93
CA GLU A 185 22.86 4.50 6.61
C GLU A 185 21.77 3.90 7.50
N LEU A 186 21.16 2.78 7.07
CA LEU A 186 20.18 2.04 7.87
C LEU A 186 20.80 1.45 9.13
N VAL A 187 22.00 0.86 9.01
CA VAL A 187 22.77 0.35 10.14
C VAL A 187 23.08 1.46 11.13
N GLU A 188 23.48 2.64 10.63
CA GLU A 188 23.74 3.79 11.51
C GLU A 188 22.47 4.27 12.20
N LEU A 189 21.36 4.39 11.46
CA LEU A 189 20.06 4.72 12.04
C LEU A 189 19.67 3.71 13.14
N TYR A 190 19.89 2.42 12.92
CA TYR A 190 19.59 1.36 13.89
C TYR A 190 20.43 1.51 15.17
N ARG A 191 21.69 1.95 15.06
CA ARG A 191 22.55 2.21 16.24
C ARG A 191 22.09 3.43 17.04
N THR A 192 21.54 4.45 16.40
CA THR A 192 20.98 5.61 17.12
C THR A 192 19.73 5.24 17.92
N GLY A 193 18.98 4.23 17.49
CA GLY A 193 17.83 3.70 18.19
C GLY A 193 17.30 2.42 17.53
N PRO A 194 16.99 1.35 18.30
CA PRO A 194 16.50 0.10 17.72
C PRO A 194 15.24 0.31 16.89
N LEU A 195 15.25 -0.20 15.65
CA LEU A 195 14.10 -0.15 14.75
C LEU A 195 13.20 -1.39 14.89
N LEU A 196 13.72 -2.50 15.41
CA LEU A 196 12.98 -3.75 15.60
C LEU A 196 12.92 -4.16 17.08
N TYR A 197 11.78 -4.69 17.49
CA TYR A 197 11.53 -5.26 18.81
C TYR A 197 10.91 -6.65 18.66
N ASP A 198 11.20 -7.55 19.61
CA ASP A 198 10.54 -8.85 19.70
C ASP A 198 9.18 -8.75 20.41
N ASP A 199 8.50 -9.88 20.64
CA ASP A 199 7.21 -9.90 21.34
C ASP A 199 7.31 -9.67 22.86
N ASP A 200 8.50 -9.67 23.44
CA ASP A 200 8.73 -9.48 24.87
C ASP A 200 9.25 -8.06 25.17
N ASP A 201 8.99 -7.10 24.26
CA ASP A 201 9.39 -5.69 24.39
C ASP A 201 10.90 -5.45 24.42
N ARG A 202 11.70 -6.42 23.94
CA ARG A 202 13.15 -6.30 23.88
C ARG A 202 13.57 -5.82 22.49
N PRO A 203 14.54 -4.89 22.40
CA PRO A 203 15.09 -4.52 21.10
C PRO A 203 15.79 -5.73 20.47
N VAL A 204 15.59 -5.94 19.18
CA VAL A 204 16.33 -6.96 18.43
C VAL A 204 17.77 -6.44 18.30
N PRO A 205 18.79 -7.19 18.78
CA PRO A 205 20.19 -6.80 18.63
C PRO A 205 20.57 -6.63 17.16
N ILE A 206 21.45 -5.69 16.84
CA ILE A 206 21.81 -5.39 15.46
C ILE A 206 22.47 -6.59 14.75
N GLU A 207 23.14 -7.47 15.51
CA GLU A 207 23.77 -8.70 15.02
C GLU A 207 22.75 -9.74 14.53
N ARG A 208 21.47 -9.59 14.94
CA ARG A 208 20.35 -10.41 14.49
C ARG A 208 19.49 -9.71 13.44
N ALA A 209 19.71 -8.42 13.20
CA ALA A 209 19.02 -7.69 12.15
C ALA A 209 19.70 -7.96 10.81
N THR A 210 18.91 -8.29 9.80
CA THR A 210 19.40 -8.53 8.43
C THR A 210 19.15 -7.31 7.57
N PHE A 211 20.18 -6.85 6.87
CA PHE A 211 20.12 -5.74 5.91
C PHE A 211 20.50 -6.28 4.53
N ASN A 212 19.66 -6.03 3.54
CA ASN A 212 19.88 -6.43 2.14
C ASN A 212 19.11 -5.47 1.22
N GLU A 213 19.71 -4.31 0.97
CA GLU A 213 19.07 -3.15 0.34
C GLU A 213 17.73 -2.82 1.00
N GLY A 214 17.76 -2.68 2.34
CA GLY A 214 16.58 -2.57 3.18
C GLY A 214 16.63 -3.46 4.41
N LEU A 215 15.77 -3.18 5.39
CA LEU A 215 15.67 -3.93 6.64
C LEU A 215 14.78 -5.17 6.45
N CYS A 216 15.35 -6.36 6.55
CA CYS A 216 14.62 -7.62 6.34
C CYS A 216 13.85 -8.05 7.59
N MET A 217 12.68 -8.65 7.38
CA MET A 217 11.80 -9.11 8.45
C MET A 217 11.23 -10.50 8.17
N GLY A 218 11.03 -11.26 9.24
CA GLY A 218 10.54 -12.64 9.21
C GLY A 218 9.03 -12.75 9.32
N ILE A 219 8.50 -13.95 9.09
CA ILE A 219 7.09 -14.31 9.35
C ILE A 219 6.90 -14.87 10.76
N ASP A 220 5.80 -14.51 11.44
CA ASP A 220 5.43 -15.11 12.73
C ASP A 220 4.42 -16.24 12.55
N LEU A 221 4.83 -17.46 12.88
CA LEU A 221 3.96 -18.64 12.94
C LEU A 221 3.75 -19.11 14.40
N SER A 222 4.13 -18.30 15.39
CA SER A 222 4.04 -18.69 16.81
C SER A 222 2.67 -18.43 17.43
N GLY A 223 1.93 -17.43 16.92
CA GLY A 223 0.63 -17.02 17.42
C GLY A 223 0.63 -16.47 18.86
N ARG A 224 1.81 -16.11 19.42
CA ARG A 224 1.96 -15.71 20.83
C ARG A 224 1.14 -14.46 21.19
N LYS A 225 1.08 -13.46 20.31
CA LYS A 225 0.37 -12.19 20.52
C LYS A 225 -1.07 -12.20 20.00
N THR A 226 -1.55 -13.34 19.51
CA THR A 226 -2.81 -13.47 18.74
C THR A 226 -3.64 -14.66 19.21
N GLY A 227 -3.45 -15.13 20.45
CA GLY A 227 -4.25 -16.22 21.03
C GLY A 227 -4.11 -17.55 20.30
N GLY A 228 -2.96 -17.79 19.66
CA GLY A 228 -2.70 -19.00 18.87
C GLY A 228 -3.19 -18.93 17.42
N ILE A 229 -3.68 -17.79 16.94
CA ILE A 229 -4.02 -17.58 15.52
C ILE A 229 -2.82 -16.99 14.78
N ILE A 230 -2.29 -17.68 13.78
CA ILE A 230 -1.10 -17.24 13.03
C ILE A 230 -1.46 -16.37 11.82
N GLY A 231 -2.73 -16.36 11.43
CA GLY A 231 -3.20 -15.61 10.27
C GLY A 231 -4.64 -15.90 9.91
N PHE A 232 -5.07 -15.35 8.79
CA PHE A 232 -6.36 -15.62 8.17
C PHE A 232 -6.18 -16.08 6.74
N ARG A 233 -7.02 -17.01 6.29
CA ARG A 233 -7.13 -17.43 4.90
C ARG A 233 -8.47 -16.98 4.33
N ALA A 234 -8.49 -16.35 3.17
CA ALA A 234 -9.75 -15.96 2.53
C ALA A 234 -10.60 -17.19 2.18
N HIS A 235 -11.91 -17.11 2.35
CA HIS A 235 -12.82 -18.15 1.86
C HIS A 235 -12.72 -18.29 0.32
N PRO A 236 -12.99 -19.48 -0.25
CA PRO A 236 -12.89 -19.69 -1.69
C PRO A 236 -13.95 -18.94 -2.50
N ASN A 237 -15.12 -18.69 -1.90
CA ASN A 237 -16.26 -18.01 -2.54
C ASN A 237 -16.95 -17.04 -1.54
N PRO A 238 -16.27 -15.96 -1.13
CA PRO A 238 -16.83 -15.03 -0.17
C PRO A 238 -17.87 -14.09 -0.81
N PRO A 239 -18.81 -13.52 -0.02
CA PRO A 239 -19.70 -12.46 -0.49
C PRO A 239 -18.95 -11.20 -0.95
N ALA A 240 -19.67 -10.28 -1.59
CA ALA A 240 -19.12 -8.98 -1.96
C ALA A 240 -18.90 -8.08 -0.73
N VAL A 241 -17.78 -7.34 -0.72
CA VAL A 241 -17.46 -6.36 0.33
C VAL A 241 -17.74 -4.94 -0.18
N ASP A 242 -18.64 -4.22 0.47
CA ASP A 242 -18.89 -2.80 0.21
C ASP A 242 -17.89 -1.93 0.97
N LEU A 243 -17.05 -1.21 0.23
CA LEU A 243 -16.00 -0.37 0.83
C LEU A 243 -16.56 0.77 1.70
N SER A 244 -17.83 1.13 1.51
CA SER A 244 -18.52 2.18 2.27
C SER A 244 -18.91 1.72 3.68
N ARG A 245 -18.99 0.40 3.91
CA ARG A 245 -19.45 -0.17 5.18
C ARG A 245 -18.27 -0.50 6.09
N VAL A 246 -17.98 0.37 7.05
CA VAL A 246 -16.96 0.16 8.07
C VAL A 246 -17.56 -0.61 9.25
N ASP A 247 -16.79 -1.50 9.87
CA ASP A 247 -17.17 -2.25 11.07
C ASP A 247 -18.52 -2.99 10.93
N HIS A 248 -18.77 -3.57 9.77
CA HIS A 248 -20.10 -4.06 9.39
C HIS A 248 -20.19 -5.58 9.27
N TYR A 249 -19.21 -6.21 8.62
CA TYR A 249 -19.27 -7.62 8.26
C TYR A 249 -18.73 -8.52 9.38
N ASP A 250 -19.32 -9.70 9.55
CA ASP A 250 -18.70 -10.76 10.35
C ASP A 250 -17.50 -11.33 9.59
N ALA A 251 -16.32 -11.32 10.22
CA ALA A 251 -15.12 -11.85 9.61
C ALA A 251 -15.24 -13.35 9.25
N GLY A 252 -16.00 -14.14 10.00
CA GLY A 252 -16.12 -15.59 9.79
C GLY A 252 -16.75 -15.99 8.45
N GLU A 253 -17.57 -15.11 7.85
CA GLU A 253 -18.17 -15.32 6.53
C GLU A 253 -17.18 -15.11 5.38
N PHE A 254 -16.04 -14.45 5.64
CA PHE A 254 -15.06 -14.03 4.63
C PHE A 254 -13.69 -14.68 4.83
N TRP A 255 -13.36 -15.02 6.08
CA TRP A 255 -12.05 -15.48 6.51
C TRP A 255 -12.13 -16.72 7.38
N GLU A 256 -11.16 -17.61 7.18
CA GLU A 256 -10.88 -18.75 8.04
C GLU A 256 -9.65 -18.43 8.91
N PRO A 257 -9.78 -18.41 10.26
CA PRO A 257 -8.65 -18.23 11.14
C PRO A 257 -7.73 -19.45 11.14
N ILE A 258 -6.44 -19.23 10.97
CA ILE A 258 -5.43 -20.29 10.92
C ILE A 258 -4.85 -20.46 12.33
N LYS A 259 -5.10 -21.60 12.95
CA LYS A 259 -4.50 -21.94 14.24
C LYS A 259 -3.03 -22.33 14.07
N ARG A 260 -2.23 -22.01 15.07
CA ARG A 260 -0.82 -22.42 15.17
C ARG A 260 -0.70 -23.93 14.98
N PRO A 261 0.13 -24.41 14.04
CA PRO A 261 0.40 -25.83 13.91
C PRO A 261 1.26 -26.34 15.09
N GLY A 262 1.28 -27.66 15.32
CA GLY A 262 2.14 -28.28 16.34
C GLY A 262 3.64 -28.24 16.01
N ARG A 263 3.97 -27.89 14.76
CA ARG A 263 5.34 -27.69 14.24
C ARG A 263 5.60 -26.19 14.05
N ASP A 264 6.86 -25.82 13.80
CA ASP A 264 7.30 -24.44 13.52
C ASP A 264 7.10 -24.01 12.05
N SER A 265 6.29 -24.75 11.30
CA SER A 265 6.10 -24.55 9.86
C SER A 265 4.65 -24.72 9.40
N TYR A 266 4.29 -24.01 8.33
CA TYR A 266 2.96 -24.00 7.74
C TYR A 266 3.05 -24.09 6.22
N ILE A 267 2.11 -24.80 5.59
CA ILE A 267 2.04 -24.93 4.12
C ILE A 267 1.00 -23.94 3.63
N LEU A 268 1.44 -22.97 2.83
CA LEU A 268 0.57 -22.09 2.06
C LEU A 268 0.09 -22.85 0.83
N GLU A 269 -1.23 -22.96 0.68
CA GLU A 269 -1.85 -23.57 -0.49
C GLU A 269 -1.72 -22.65 -1.71
N ALA A 270 -1.52 -23.25 -2.88
CA ALA A 270 -1.46 -22.52 -4.14
C ALA A 270 -2.76 -21.73 -4.40
N ASN A 271 -2.63 -20.53 -4.95
CA ASN A 271 -3.71 -19.62 -5.32
C ASN A 271 -4.64 -19.16 -4.19
N ARG A 272 -4.30 -19.45 -2.92
CA ARG A 272 -5.06 -18.97 -1.74
C ARG A 272 -4.46 -17.68 -1.19
N PHE A 273 -5.32 -16.79 -0.73
CA PHE A 273 -4.92 -15.52 -0.13
C PHE A 273 -4.85 -15.61 1.38
N TYR A 274 -3.76 -15.10 1.95
CA TYR A 274 -3.45 -15.14 3.36
C TYR A 274 -3.17 -13.74 3.90
N ILE A 275 -3.63 -13.48 5.13
CA ILE A 275 -3.15 -12.38 5.95
C ILE A 275 -2.32 -12.98 7.07
N LEU A 276 -1.03 -12.67 7.06
CA LEU A 276 -0.02 -13.12 8.02
C LEU A 276 0.59 -11.90 8.71
N VAL A 277 1.46 -12.11 9.70
CA VAL A 277 2.11 -11.02 10.44
C VAL A 277 3.60 -11.24 10.59
N SER A 278 4.37 -10.16 10.68
CA SER A 278 5.82 -10.22 10.82
C SER A 278 6.26 -10.81 12.15
N LYS A 279 7.46 -11.38 12.22
CA LYS A 279 8.06 -11.87 13.46
C LYS A 279 8.47 -10.72 14.37
N GLU A 280 9.12 -9.72 13.80
CA GLU A 280 9.57 -8.53 14.49
C GLU A 280 8.50 -7.44 14.46
N ARG A 281 8.55 -6.53 15.44
CA ARG A 281 7.76 -5.29 15.47
C ARG A 281 8.64 -4.13 15.03
N ILE A 282 8.21 -3.37 14.02
CA ILE A 282 9.01 -2.30 13.43
C ILE A 282 8.61 -0.91 13.94
N ARG A 283 9.59 -0.01 14.02
CA ARG A 283 9.42 1.43 14.24
C ARG A 283 9.89 2.21 13.00
N VAL A 284 9.10 3.19 12.59
CA VAL A 284 9.46 4.21 11.60
C VAL A 284 9.60 5.56 12.30
N PRO A 285 10.83 6.05 12.55
CA PRO A 285 11.03 7.28 13.29
C PRO A 285 10.51 8.52 12.53
N PRO A 286 10.17 9.63 13.22
CA PRO A 286 9.60 10.85 12.64
C PRO A 286 10.32 11.46 11.44
N GLY A 287 11.64 11.27 11.30
CA GLY A 287 12.41 11.82 10.17
C GLY A 287 12.35 10.98 8.89
N PHE A 288 11.63 9.86 8.92
CA PHE A 288 11.65 8.86 7.86
C PHE A 288 10.24 8.42 7.51
N ALA A 289 10.07 8.05 6.25
CA ALA A 289 8.98 7.19 5.82
C ALA A 289 9.56 5.82 5.44
N ALA A 290 8.71 4.82 5.26
CA ALA A 290 9.15 3.52 4.81
C ALA A 290 8.23 2.91 3.75
N GLU A 291 8.70 1.85 3.12
CA GLU A 291 7.95 1.08 2.13
C GLU A 291 8.34 -0.41 2.26
N MET A 292 7.34 -1.28 2.39
CA MET A 292 7.56 -2.72 2.31
C MET A 292 7.74 -3.11 0.84
N VAL A 293 8.77 -3.89 0.54
CA VAL A 293 9.01 -4.49 -0.78
C VAL A 293 9.29 -5.98 -0.64
N VAL A 294 9.07 -6.72 -1.72
CA VAL A 294 9.36 -8.15 -1.76
C VAL A 294 10.86 -8.36 -1.56
N TYR A 295 11.24 -9.37 -0.76
CA TYR A 295 12.64 -9.64 -0.42
C TYR A 295 13.49 -9.91 -1.67
N ASP A 296 13.06 -10.86 -2.52
CA ASP A 296 13.68 -11.17 -3.80
C ASP A 296 12.67 -11.95 -4.69
N ALA A 297 12.63 -11.66 -5.98
CA ALA A 297 11.84 -12.43 -6.95
C ALA A 297 12.35 -13.88 -7.14
N GLY A 298 13.62 -14.15 -6.81
CA GLY A 298 14.24 -15.47 -6.85
C GLY A 298 14.12 -16.31 -5.56
N ALA A 299 13.69 -15.72 -4.45
CA ALA A 299 13.64 -16.39 -3.13
C ALA A 299 12.40 -17.29 -2.91
N GLY A 300 11.56 -17.49 -3.94
CA GLY A 300 10.51 -18.51 -3.94
C GLY A 300 9.16 -18.05 -4.50
N GLU A 301 8.18 -18.96 -4.44
CA GLU A 301 6.79 -18.79 -4.90
C GLU A 301 5.95 -17.84 -4.02
N ILE A 302 6.48 -17.47 -2.85
CA ILE A 302 5.80 -16.57 -1.91
C ILE A 302 6.10 -15.14 -2.31
N ARG A 303 5.03 -14.40 -2.58
CA ARG A 303 5.10 -12.95 -2.71
C ARG A 303 4.27 -12.33 -1.61
N THR A 304 4.82 -11.32 -0.94
CA THR A 304 3.99 -10.32 -0.28
C THR A 304 3.31 -9.52 -1.37
N HIS A 305 2.03 -9.79 -1.58
CA HIS A 305 1.19 -9.00 -2.45
C HIS A 305 0.93 -7.64 -1.76
N TYR A 306 0.80 -6.56 -2.52
CA TYR A 306 0.37 -5.25 -1.99
C TYR A 306 1.33 -4.58 -0.98
N ALA A 307 2.64 -4.69 -1.23
CA ALA A 307 3.68 -3.78 -0.75
C ALA A 307 3.15 -2.35 -0.55
N GLY A 308 3.30 -1.80 0.66
CA GLY A 308 2.63 -0.58 1.08
C GLY A 308 3.54 0.42 1.77
N PHE A 309 3.08 1.66 1.83
CA PHE A 309 3.76 2.73 2.55
C PHE A 309 3.58 2.62 4.06
N PHE A 310 4.65 2.96 4.77
CA PHE A 310 4.66 3.24 6.20
C PHE A 310 4.86 4.73 6.38
N ASP A 311 4.00 5.33 7.18
CA ASP A 311 4.08 6.74 7.50
C ASP A 311 5.08 7.01 8.63
N PRO A 312 5.67 8.22 8.67
CA PRO A 312 6.47 8.69 9.79
C PRO A 312 5.70 8.55 11.11
N GLY A 313 6.29 7.84 12.08
CA GLY A 313 5.64 7.55 13.36
C GLY A 313 5.05 6.14 13.46
N PHE A 314 4.98 5.36 12.37
CA PHE A 314 4.44 4.01 12.40
C PHE A 314 5.17 3.12 13.42
N GLY A 315 4.44 2.56 14.38
CA GLY A 315 5.00 1.77 15.48
C GLY A 315 5.92 2.56 16.43
N TYR A 316 6.07 3.87 16.23
CA TYR A 316 6.87 4.78 17.06
C TYR A 316 5.98 5.62 17.97
N GLY A 317 4.84 6.11 17.46
CA GLY A 317 3.92 6.99 18.19
C GLY A 317 4.59 8.31 18.58
N ASP A 318 4.47 8.70 19.85
CA ASP A 318 5.17 9.83 20.45
C ASP A 318 6.60 9.49 20.91
N GLY A 319 7.05 8.24 20.68
CA GLY A 319 8.30 7.70 21.17
C GLY A 319 8.12 6.51 22.11
N GLY A 320 6.94 6.36 22.72
CA GLY A 320 6.65 5.31 23.71
C GLY A 320 6.31 3.94 23.13
N VAL A 321 5.99 3.84 21.84
CA VAL A 321 5.62 2.55 21.21
C VAL A 321 6.86 1.79 20.79
N LEU A 322 6.98 0.54 21.28
CA LEU A 322 8.09 -0.37 21.01
C LEU A 322 7.84 -1.20 19.75
N GLY A 323 7.46 -0.53 18.67
CA GLY A 323 7.19 -1.13 17.37
C GLY A 323 5.76 -1.68 17.22
N THR A 324 5.40 -1.97 15.97
CA THR A 324 4.14 -2.61 15.60
C THR A 324 4.41 -3.74 14.60
N LYS A 325 3.64 -4.84 14.70
CA LYS A 325 3.73 -5.94 13.74
C LYS A 325 3.30 -5.45 12.35
N VAL A 326 4.00 -5.90 11.31
CA VAL A 326 3.61 -5.67 9.93
C VAL A 326 2.62 -6.75 9.54
N VAL A 327 1.42 -6.35 9.13
CA VAL A 327 0.47 -7.26 8.49
C VAL A 327 0.91 -7.45 7.04
N MET A 328 0.98 -8.70 6.61
CA MET A 328 1.44 -9.11 5.29
C MET A 328 0.32 -9.82 4.55
N GLU A 329 0.08 -9.38 3.33
CA GLU A 329 -0.80 -10.05 2.39
C GLU A 329 0.01 -11.04 1.54
N VAL A 330 -0.25 -12.34 1.68
CA VAL A 330 0.61 -13.39 1.13
C VAL A 330 -0.17 -14.32 0.20
N ARG A 331 0.46 -14.69 -0.92
CA ARG A 331 -0.04 -15.71 -1.85
C ARG A 331 1.11 -16.62 -2.29
N ALA A 332 0.87 -17.93 -2.25
CA ALA A 332 1.64 -18.89 -3.02
C ALA A 332 0.97 -19.02 -4.41
N ARG A 333 1.71 -18.86 -5.50
CA ARG A 333 1.11 -18.80 -6.84
C ARG A 333 0.91 -20.19 -7.43
N GLU A 334 1.98 -20.80 -7.93
CA GLU A 334 1.86 -21.96 -8.82
C GLU A 334 1.79 -23.28 -8.04
N VAL A 335 2.61 -23.40 -7.00
CA VAL A 335 2.68 -24.61 -6.16
C VAL A 335 2.54 -24.27 -4.67
N PRO A 336 2.08 -25.21 -3.83
CA PRO A 336 2.10 -25.03 -2.39
C PRO A 336 3.52 -24.75 -1.89
N PHE A 337 3.63 -23.91 -0.86
CA PHE A 337 4.93 -23.50 -0.33
C PHE A 337 4.99 -23.64 1.20
N LEU A 338 6.05 -24.28 1.70
CA LEU A 338 6.30 -24.45 3.13
C LEU A 338 7.05 -23.23 3.68
N VAL A 339 6.49 -22.59 4.70
CA VAL A 339 7.14 -21.50 5.45
C VAL A 339 7.51 -21.93 6.85
N TYR A 340 8.61 -21.40 7.38
CA TYR A 340 9.06 -21.58 8.76
C TYR A 340 8.88 -20.29 9.58
N ASP A 341 8.66 -20.44 10.89
CA ASP A 341 8.65 -19.32 11.83
C ASP A 341 10.01 -18.58 11.77
N GLY A 342 9.96 -17.26 11.63
CA GLY A 342 11.14 -16.41 11.49
C GLY A 342 11.79 -16.40 10.09
N GLN A 343 11.26 -17.15 9.12
CA GLN A 343 11.77 -17.10 7.75
C GLN A 343 11.59 -15.69 7.17
N ILE A 344 12.68 -15.10 6.67
CA ILE A 344 12.65 -13.78 6.00
C ILE A 344 11.70 -13.85 4.81
N SER A 345 10.76 -12.92 4.75
CA SER A 345 9.70 -12.91 3.73
C SER A 345 9.59 -11.57 2.99
N PHE A 346 10.04 -10.47 3.58
CA PHE A 346 10.05 -9.15 2.96
C PHE A 346 11.17 -8.28 3.51
N LYS A 347 11.38 -7.13 2.87
CA LYS A 347 12.27 -6.08 3.37
C LYS A 347 11.55 -4.72 3.39
N VAL A 348 11.99 -3.84 4.27
CA VAL A 348 11.46 -2.49 4.42
C VAL A 348 12.53 -1.48 4.02
N LEU A 349 12.22 -0.71 2.99
CA LEU A 349 13.02 0.42 2.54
C LEU A 349 12.71 1.63 3.41
N PHE A 350 13.73 2.36 3.86
CA PHE A 350 13.55 3.63 4.56
C PHE A 350 13.93 4.79 3.66
N GLU A 351 13.15 5.87 3.75
CA GLU A 351 13.34 7.09 2.99
C GLU A 351 13.38 8.30 3.93
N ARG A 352 14.35 9.20 3.74
CA ARG A 352 14.40 10.48 4.46
C ARG A 352 13.26 11.38 4.01
N LEU A 353 12.63 12.05 4.97
CA LEU A 353 11.70 13.14 4.66
C LEU A 353 12.47 14.42 4.28
N ALA A 354 11.88 15.22 3.41
CA ALA A 354 12.42 16.52 3.01
C ALA A 354 12.38 17.56 4.15
N ASP A 355 11.48 17.38 5.11
CA ASP A 355 11.37 18.22 6.30
C ASP A 355 10.78 17.45 7.48
N ARG A 356 10.88 18.00 8.68
CA ARG A 356 10.25 17.41 9.88
C ARG A 356 8.73 17.42 9.70
N PRO A 357 8.01 16.29 9.84
CA PRO A 357 6.59 16.24 9.56
C PRO A 357 5.79 16.94 10.67
N GLY A 358 4.80 17.73 10.27
CA GLY A 358 3.87 18.38 11.20
C GLY A 358 2.79 17.45 11.77
N ARG A 359 2.66 16.25 11.21
CA ARG A 359 1.78 15.17 11.68
C ARG A 359 2.56 13.88 11.78
N LEU A 360 2.34 13.13 12.85
CA LEU A 360 2.90 11.79 13.03
C LEU A 360 1.79 10.77 13.04
N TYR A 361 2.07 9.64 12.41
CA TYR A 361 1.22 8.48 12.50
C TYR A 361 1.23 7.95 13.94
N GLY A 362 0.05 7.58 14.45
CA GLY A 362 -0.12 7.09 15.82
C GLY A 362 -0.30 8.19 16.88
N VAL A 363 -0.15 9.48 16.54
CA VAL A 363 -0.28 10.60 17.48
C VAL A 363 -1.56 11.40 17.17
N GLY A 364 -2.54 11.34 18.07
CA GLY A 364 -3.87 11.97 17.91
C GLY A 364 -5.01 10.98 17.64
N LEU A 365 -6.23 11.49 17.40
CA LEU A 365 -7.42 10.68 17.16
C LEU A 365 -7.40 10.06 15.75
N GLY A 366 -7.42 8.72 15.65
CA GLY A 366 -7.80 8.02 14.42
C GLY A 366 -6.70 7.32 13.61
N SER A 367 -5.54 6.99 14.20
CA SER A 367 -4.54 6.17 13.51
C SER A 367 -5.00 4.71 13.39
N SER A 368 -5.79 4.45 12.35
CA SER A 368 -6.13 3.09 11.94
C SER A 368 -4.84 2.36 11.75
N TYR A 369 -4.56 1.32 12.56
CA TYR A 369 -3.42 0.39 12.45
C TYR A 369 -2.19 0.63 13.36
N GLN A 370 -2.23 1.62 14.26
CA GLN A 370 -1.27 1.73 15.37
C GLN A 370 -1.51 0.61 16.41
N ASN A 371 -0.46 -0.09 16.85
CA ASN A 371 -0.52 -1.25 17.77
C ASN A 371 -1.22 -2.50 17.20
N GLN A 372 -1.21 -2.69 15.88
CA GLN A 372 -1.73 -3.95 15.33
C GLN A 372 -0.91 -5.17 15.76
N THR A 373 -1.66 -6.25 15.95
CA THR A 373 -1.16 -7.61 15.84
C THR A 373 -1.60 -8.16 14.48
N LEU A 374 -2.68 -8.94 14.44
CA LEU A 374 -3.28 -9.50 13.23
C LEU A 374 -4.64 -8.82 13.00
N THR A 375 -4.76 -8.01 11.95
CA THR A 375 -5.94 -7.17 11.73
C THR A 375 -6.43 -7.27 10.29
N LEU A 376 -7.72 -7.56 10.13
CA LEU A 376 -8.42 -7.57 8.85
C LEU A 376 -8.76 -6.14 8.38
N SER A 377 -9.34 -6.04 7.19
CA SER A 377 -9.74 -4.74 6.63
C SER A 377 -10.80 -4.06 7.51
N LYS A 378 -10.89 -2.72 7.45
CA LYS A 378 -11.79 -1.92 8.31
C LYS A 378 -13.29 -2.22 8.14
N GLN A 379 -13.67 -2.94 7.09
CA GLN A 379 -15.06 -3.34 6.82
C GLN A 379 -15.55 -4.46 7.76
N PHE A 380 -14.65 -5.23 8.35
CA PHE A 380 -14.98 -6.31 9.27
C PHE A 380 -15.11 -5.80 10.71
N ARG A 381 -16.07 -6.36 11.46
CA ARG A 381 -16.27 -6.05 12.87
C ARG A 381 -15.02 -6.39 13.68
N ARG A 382 -14.59 -5.49 14.54
CA ARG A 382 -13.55 -5.79 15.54
C ARG A 382 -14.21 -6.54 16.70
N GLY A 383 -13.84 -7.81 16.87
CA GLY A 383 -14.29 -8.65 17.99
C GLY A 383 -13.69 -8.25 19.33
#